data_AF-A0A2A5JJF5-F1
#
_entry.id   AF-A0A2A5JJF5-F1
#
_cell.length_a   1.000
_cell.length_b   1.000
_cell.length_c   1.000
_cell.angle_alpha   90.00
_cell.angle_beta   90.00
_cell.angle_gamma   90.00
#
_symmetry.space_group_name_H-M   'P 1'
#
loop_
_entity.id
_entity.type
_entity.pdbx_description
1 polymer ?
#
loop_
_entity_poly.entity_id
_entity_poly.type
_entity_poly.pdbx_seq_one_letter_code
_entity_poly.pdbx_strand_id
1 'polypeptide(L)'
;MSAFDYESGLTLYQRTVENKSNEIPAVRALLDVLDIADSIVTLDALHCQKATLSALISRGADYLVQVKANQKTLYKAVTSCFDTAFEEEKNLPEDVQ
;
A
#
# COMPACT_ATOMS: atom_id res chain seq x y z
N MET A 1 -12.63 -10.67 0.10
CA MET A 1 -12.03 -9.37 0.49
C MET A 1 -12.52 -9.02 1.88
N SER A 2 -11.60 -8.61 2.74
CA SER A 2 -11.89 -8.20 4.12
C SER A 2 -11.20 -6.87 4.43
N ALA A 3 -11.78 -6.10 5.34
CA ALA A 3 -11.15 -4.96 5.99
C ALA A 3 -10.99 -5.30 7.47
N PHE A 4 -9.80 -5.11 7.99
CA PHE A 4 -9.46 -5.44 9.37
C PHE A 4 -8.81 -4.23 10.02
N ASP A 5 -9.35 -3.82 11.17
CA ASP A 5 -8.73 -2.84 12.03
C ASP A 5 -7.80 -3.57 13.01
N TYR A 6 -6.50 -3.29 12.85
CA TYR A 6 -5.45 -3.92 13.64
C TYR A 6 -5.51 -3.52 15.12
N GLU A 7 -5.85 -2.27 15.43
CA GLU A 7 -5.82 -1.76 16.80
C GLU A 7 -6.97 -2.32 17.63
N SER A 8 -8.17 -2.37 17.06
CA SER A 8 -9.34 -2.93 17.74
C SER A 8 -9.44 -4.46 17.63
N GLY A 9 -8.69 -5.07 16.71
CA GLY A 9 -8.78 -6.50 16.42
C GLY A 9 -10.09 -6.90 15.74
N LEU A 10 -10.73 -5.98 15.01
CA LEU A 10 -12.07 -6.17 14.43
C LEU A 10 -12.02 -6.28 12.91
N THR A 11 -12.81 -7.21 12.38
CA THR A 11 -13.14 -7.24 10.95
C THR A 11 -14.28 -6.26 10.69
N LEU A 12 -13.96 -5.10 10.13
CA LEU A 12 -14.95 -4.04 9.81
C LEU A 12 -15.82 -4.41 8.60
N TYR A 13 -15.29 -5.23 7.70
CA TYR A 13 -15.99 -5.63 6.49
C TYR A 13 -15.51 -6.99 5.97
N GLN A 14 -16.43 -7.79 5.45
CA GLN A 14 -16.10 -9.02 4.73
C GLN A 14 -17.11 -9.26 3.61
N ARG A 15 -16.60 -9.45 2.38
CA ARG A 15 -17.40 -9.85 1.22
C ARG A 15 -16.61 -10.79 0.31
N THR A 16 -17.28 -11.83 -0.17
CA THR A 16 -16.75 -12.69 -1.23
C THR A 16 -16.73 -11.93 -2.56
N VAL A 17 -15.58 -11.92 -3.23
CA VAL A 17 -15.43 -11.34 -4.57
C VAL A 17 -15.22 -12.51 -5.53
N GLU A 18 -16.14 -12.72 -6.46
CA GLU A 18 -16.20 -13.92 -7.29
C GLU A 18 -15.01 -14.07 -8.25
N ASN A 19 -14.45 -12.95 -8.74
CA ASN A 19 -13.34 -12.93 -9.68
C ASN A 19 -12.24 -11.97 -9.23
N LYS A 20 -10.96 -12.34 -9.43
CA LYS A 20 -9.80 -11.50 -9.10
C LYS A 20 -9.82 -10.12 -9.77
N SER A 21 -10.35 -10.03 -10.99
CA SER A 21 -10.53 -8.77 -11.71
C SER A 21 -11.53 -7.81 -11.04
N ASN A 22 -12.45 -8.33 -10.24
CA ASN A 22 -13.47 -7.54 -9.53
C ASN A 22 -12.95 -7.03 -8.18
N GLU A 23 -11.72 -7.38 -7.78
CA GLU A 23 -11.18 -7.02 -6.48
C GLU A 23 -10.79 -5.54 -6.39
N ILE A 24 -10.14 -5.00 -7.43
CA ILE A 24 -9.76 -3.58 -7.50
C ILE A 24 -10.97 -2.64 -7.36
N PRO A 25 -12.06 -2.79 -8.14
CA PRO A 25 -13.24 -1.96 -7.97
C PRO A 25 -13.95 -2.20 -6.63
N ALA A 26 -13.91 -3.43 -6.10
CA ALA A 26 -14.49 -3.73 -4.79
C ALA A 26 -13.74 -3.00 -3.67
N VAL A 27 -12.40 -2.97 -3.68
CA VAL A 27 -11.61 -2.20 -2.69
C VAL A 27 -11.97 -0.72 -2.76
N ARG A 28 -12.09 -0.14 -3.95
CA ARG A 28 -12.45 1.29 -4.08
C ARG A 28 -13.82 1.59 -3.48
N ALA A 29 -14.81 0.75 -3.76
CA ALA A 29 -16.14 0.89 -3.16
C ALA A 29 -16.11 0.69 -1.64
N LEU A 30 -15.20 -0.15 -1.12
CA LEU A 30 -14.98 -0.32 0.32
C LEU A 30 -14.37 0.95 0.96
N LEU A 31 -13.41 1.59 0.30
CA LEU A 31 -12.85 2.86 0.77
C LEU A 31 -13.90 3.99 0.79
N ASP A 32 -14.98 3.86 0.02
CA ASP A 32 -16.07 4.84 0.04
C ASP A 32 -16.97 4.75 1.28
N VAL A 33 -16.97 3.61 1.97
CA VAL A 33 -17.85 3.35 3.12
C VAL A 33 -17.13 3.30 4.46
N LEU A 34 -15.82 3.07 4.47
CA LEU A 34 -15.01 3.08 5.68
C LEU A 34 -14.53 4.49 5.98
N ASP A 35 -14.61 4.89 7.25
CA ASP A 35 -13.87 6.04 7.74
C ASP A 35 -12.42 5.61 7.95
N ILE A 36 -11.53 6.20 7.16
CA ILE A 36 -10.10 5.86 7.09
C ILE A 36 -9.22 7.11 7.31
N ALA A 37 -9.82 8.24 7.66
CA ALA A 37 -9.06 9.46 7.93
C ALA A 37 -8.06 9.22 9.05
N ASP A 38 -6.86 9.79 8.91
CA ASP A 38 -5.77 9.68 9.89
C ASP A 38 -5.34 8.23 10.18
N SER A 39 -5.54 7.32 9.23
CA SER A 39 -5.14 5.91 9.33
C SER A 39 -4.08 5.51 8.29
N ILE A 40 -3.30 4.47 8.59
CA ILE A 40 -2.40 3.81 7.63
C ILE A 40 -3.13 2.59 7.06
N VAL A 41 -3.48 2.66 5.78
CA VAL A 41 -4.12 1.54 5.08
C VAL A 41 -3.06 0.66 4.42
N THR A 42 -2.99 -0.61 4.85
CA THR A 42 -2.12 -1.61 4.23
C THR A 42 -2.88 -2.42 3.19
N LEU A 43 -2.28 -2.60 2.02
CA LEU A 43 -2.93 -3.30 0.90
C LEU A 43 -1.93 -4.21 0.20
N ASP A 44 -2.44 -5.27 -0.42
CA ASP A 44 -1.62 -6.13 -1.25
C ASP A 44 -1.17 -5.43 -2.55
N ALA A 45 -0.14 -5.97 -3.18
CA ALA A 45 0.48 -5.37 -4.36
C ALA A 45 -0.45 -5.21 -5.58
N LEU A 46 -1.55 -5.96 -5.66
CA LEU A 46 -2.58 -5.81 -6.71
C LEU A 46 -3.18 -4.41 -6.69
N HIS A 47 -3.30 -3.81 -5.50
CA HIS A 47 -3.88 -2.49 -5.27
C HIS A 47 -2.87 -1.35 -5.36
N CYS A 48 -1.62 -1.64 -5.74
CA CYS A 48 -0.62 -0.63 -6.13
C CYS A 48 -1.02 0.01 -7.49
N GLN A 49 -2.17 0.68 -7.50
CA GLN A 49 -2.85 1.26 -8.66
C GLN A 49 -3.06 2.74 -8.36
N LYS A 50 -2.69 3.62 -9.30
CA LYS A 50 -2.79 5.07 -9.12
C LYS A 50 -4.14 5.51 -8.56
N ALA A 51 -5.23 5.07 -9.18
CA ALA A 51 -6.58 5.45 -8.76
C ALA A 51 -6.98 4.90 -7.38
N THR A 52 -6.42 3.77 -6.93
CA THR A 52 -6.66 3.28 -5.56
C THR A 52 -5.88 4.12 -4.55
N LEU A 53 -4.60 4.40 -4.82
CA LEU A 53 -3.76 5.22 -3.93
C LEU A 53 -4.26 6.67 -3.85
N SER A 54 -4.71 7.23 -4.98
CA SER A 54 -5.36 8.55 -5.00
C SER A 54 -6.63 8.60 -4.15
N ALA A 55 -7.42 7.52 -4.11
CA ALA A 55 -8.63 7.46 -3.31
C ALA A 55 -8.35 7.43 -1.80
N LEU A 56 -7.22 6.83 -1.39
CA LEU A 56 -6.74 6.86 0.00
C LEU A 56 -6.32 8.27 0.40
N ILE A 57 -5.44 8.89 -0.41
CA ILE A 57 -4.93 10.25 -0.17
C ILE A 57 -6.08 11.26 -0.11
N SER A 58 -7.05 11.17 -1.03
CA SER A 58 -8.19 12.09 -1.05
C SER A 58 -9.09 12.01 0.19
N ARG A 59 -8.92 10.95 1.00
CA ARG A 59 -9.67 10.71 2.24
C ARG A 59 -8.83 10.97 3.50
N GLY A 60 -7.63 11.52 3.36
CA GLY A 60 -6.75 11.78 4.50
C GLY A 60 -6.12 10.52 5.10
N ALA A 61 -6.06 9.42 4.33
CA ALA A 61 -5.38 8.21 4.74
C ALA A 61 -3.97 8.15 4.15
N ASP A 62 -3.03 7.64 4.95
CA ASP A 62 -1.72 7.18 4.48
C ASP A 62 -1.81 5.72 4.00
N TYR A 63 -0.77 5.24 3.30
CA TYR A 63 -0.78 3.88 2.78
C TYR A 63 0.58 3.19 2.84
N LEU A 64 0.54 1.87 3.02
CA LEU A 64 1.66 0.97 2.80
C LEU A 64 1.26 -0.08 1.76
N VAL A 65 1.96 -0.10 0.63
CA VAL A 65 1.67 -1.01 -0.47
C VAL A 65 2.96 -1.54 -1.08
N GLN A 66 2.97 -2.81 -1.46
CA GLN A 66 4.09 -3.43 -2.15
C GLN A 66 4.06 -3.11 -3.66
N VAL A 67 5.21 -2.73 -4.22
CA VAL A 67 5.40 -2.63 -5.67
C VAL A 67 5.88 -3.99 -6.22
N LYS A 68 5.16 -4.54 -7.20
CA LYS A 68 5.56 -5.78 -7.90
C LYS A 68 6.41 -5.51 -9.12
N ALA A 69 7.28 -6.46 -9.46
CA ALA A 69 8.20 -6.38 -10.62
C ALA A 69 7.51 -6.26 -11.99
N ASN A 70 6.22 -6.59 -12.09
CA ASN A 70 5.44 -6.35 -13.30
C ASN A 70 5.23 -4.85 -13.59
N GLN A 71 5.36 -3.97 -12.59
CA GLN A 71 5.40 -2.52 -12.74
C GLN A 71 6.84 -2.04 -12.96
N LYS A 72 7.46 -2.46 -14.07
CA LYS A 72 8.91 -2.33 -14.33
C LYS A 72 9.50 -0.95 -14.00
N THR A 73 8.87 0.13 -14.48
CA THR A 73 9.37 1.50 -14.28
C THR A 73 9.32 1.91 -12.81
N LEU A 74 8.19 1.68 -12.15
CA LEU A 74 8.03 2.03 -10.73
C LEU A 74 8.95 1.17 -9.86
N TYR A 75 9.00 -0.14 -10.13
CA TYR A 75 9.86 -1.06 -9.41
C TYR A 75 11.33 -0.63 -9.51
N LYS A 76 11.82 -0.34 -10.71
CA LYS A 76 13.21 0.12 -10.92
C LYS A 76 13.50 1.43 -10.21
N ALA A 77 12.55 2.38 -10.23
CA ALA A 77 12.72 3.66 -9.55
C ALA A 77 12.84 3.45 -8.03
N VAL A 78 11.94 2.66 -7.46
CA VAL A 78 11.95 2.34 -6.02
C VAL A 78 13.23 1.61 -5.63
N THR A 79 13.61 0.54 -6.34
CA THR A 79 14.85 -0.19 -6.02
C THR A 79 16.08 0.69 -6.14
N SER A 80 16.16 1.54 -7.17
CA SER A 80 17.29 2.46 -7.33
C SER A 80 17.41 3.44 -6.16
N CYS A 81 16.30 3.95 -5.62
CA CYS A 81 16.35 4.81 -4.44
C CYS A 81 16.91 4.07 -3.22
N PHE A 82 16.49 2.83 -3.01
CA PHE A 82 16.99 2.01 -1.91
C PHE A 82 18.46 1.60 -2.11
N ASP A 83 18.85 1.20 -3.32
CA ASP A 83 20.23 0.86 -3.64
C ASP A 83 21.18 2.03 -3.33
N THR A 84 20.81 3.25 -3.73
CA THR A 84 21.57 4.46 -3.39
C THR A 84 21.64 4.69 -1.88
N ALA A 85 20.52 4.60 -1.17
CA ALA A 85 20.50 4.81 0.29
C ALA A 85 21.37 3.79 1.04
N PHE A 86 21.33 2.51 0.63
CA PHE A 86 22.15 1.46 1.23
C PHE A 86 23.63 1.55 0.86
N GLU A 87 23.96 2.10 -0.32
CA GLU A 87 25.34 2.41 -0.68
C GLU A 87 25.89 3.57 0.15
N GLU A 88 25.10 4.64 0.37
CA GLU A 88 25.47 5.77 1.23
C GLU A 88 25.72 5.33 2.68
N GLU A 89 24.87 4.47 3.22
CA GLU A 89 25.02 3.91 4.59
C GLU A 89 26.31 3.09 4.73
N LYS A 90 26.67 2.29 3.73
CA LYS A 90 27.94 1.53 3.72
C LYS A 90 29.18 2.41 3.66
N ASN A 91 29.04 3.65 3.20
CA ASN A 91 30.13 4.62 3.11
C ASN A 91 30.23 5.51 4.35
N LEU A 92 29.36 5.34 5.35
CA LEU A 92 29.53 5.96 6.66
C LEU A 92 30.76 5.35 7.37
N PRO A 93 31.55 6.16 8.10
CA PRO A 93 32.68 5.63 8.87
C PRO A 93 32.18 4.65 9.94
N GLU A 94 32.99 3.64 10.28
CA GLU A 94 32.62 2.49 11.15
C GLU A 94 32.10 2.90 12.54
N ASP A 95 32.37 4.12 13.00
CA ASP A 95 31.87 4.66 14.27
C ASP A 95 30.42 5.19 14.21
N VAL A 96 29.85 5.26 12.99
CA VAL A 96 28.49 5.75 12.70
C VAL A 96 27.62 4.68 12.03
N GLN A 97 28.19 3.53 11.66
CA GLN A 97 27.46 2.32 11.20
C GLN A 97 26.93 1.50 12.37
#